data_AF-A0A0C5KTZ2-F1
#
_entry.id   AF-A0A0C5KTZ2-F1
#
_cell.length_a   1.000
_cell.length_b   1.000
_cell.length_c   1.000
_cell.angle_alpha   90.00
_cell.angle_beta   90.00
_cell.angle_gamma   90.00
#
_symmetry.space_group_name_H-M   'P 1'
#
loop_
_entity.id
_entity.type
_entity.pdbx_description
1 polymer ?
#
loop_
_entity_poly.entity_id
_entity_poly.type
_entity_poly.pdbx_seq_one_letter_code
_entity_poly.pdbx_strand_id
1 'polypeptide(L)' 'CSVTCGTGVQSRTAFCATSDGTSESVEICRLLFSSVVTERTCNPVPCQGTVVDTFFYQTSPNGA' A
#
# COMPACT_ATOMS: atom_id res chain seq x y z
N CYS A 1 -6.68 2.50 5.72
CA CYS A 1 -6.23 1.63 4.62
C CYS A 1 -7.34 1.60 3.58
N SER A 2 -7.03 1.56 2.29
CA SER A 2 -8.04 1.54 1.20
C SER A 2 -8.89 0.28 1.18
N VAL A 3 -8.38 -0.83 1.71
CA VAL A 3 -9.08 -2.12 1.86
C VAL A 3 -8.92 -2.66 3.27
N THR A 4 -9.81 -3.55 3.69
CA THR A 4 -9.76 -4.23 5.00
C THR A 4 -9.04 -5.58 4.95
N CYS A 5 -8.87 -6.15 3.75
CA CYS A 5 -8.10 -7.36 3.47
C CYS A 5 -7.45 -7.23 2.08
N GLY A 6 -6.39 -7.98 1.82
CA GLY A 6 -5.56 -7.86 0.63
C GLY A 6 -4.67 -6.61 0.66
N THR A 7 -3.74 -6.53 -0.30
CA THR A 7 -2.77 -5.44 -0.38
C THR A 7 -3.46 -4.09 -0.65
N GLY A 8 -3.60 -3.28 0.39
CA GLY A 8 -4.14 -1.93 0.33
C GLY A 8 -3.10 -0.83 0.36
N VAL A 9 -3.55 0.40 0.18
CA VAL A 9 -2.73 1.62 0.31
C VAL A 9 -3.35 2.54 1.36
N GLN A 10 -2.52 3.16 2.19
CA GLN A 10 -2.90 4.22 3.10
C GLN A 10 -2.06 5.45 2.81
N SER A 11 -2.73 6.58 2.57
CA SER A 11 -2.09 7.88 2.34
C SER A 11 -2.29 8.81 3.54
N ARG A 12 -1.36 9.75 3.73
CA ARG A 12 -1.43 10.83 4.71
C ARG A 12 -1.05 12.16 4.05
N THR A 13 -1.65 13.25 4.52
CA THR A 13 -1.23 14.60 4.17
C THR A 13 -0.02 14.99 5.01
N ALA A 14 0.97 15.61 4.37
CA ALA A 14 2.14 16.18 5.03
C ALA A 14 2.41 17.57 4.43
N PHE A 15 3.07 18.42 5.19
CA PHE A 15 3.48 19.77 4.78
C PHE A 15 4.95 19.97 5.12
N CYS A 16 5.63 20.81 4.37
CA CYS A 16 7.00 21.21 4.64
C CYS A 16 6.98 22.43 5.57
N ALA A 17 7.60 22.34 6.74
CA ALA A 17 7.63 23.46 7.68
C ALA A 17 8.88 24.32 7.44
N THR A 18 8.70 25.63 7.32
CA THR A 18 9.79 26.60 7.29
C THR A 18 10.21 27.00 8.71
N SER A 19 11.39 27.60 8.85
CA SER A 19 11.86 28.17 10.13
C SER A 19 10.89 29.19 10.72
N ASP A 20 10.13 29.86 9.85
CA ASP A 20 9.20 30.92 10.22
C ASP A 20 7.81 30.36 10.58
N GLY A 21 7.66 29.03 10.62
CA GLY A 21 6.43 28.34 11.00
C GLY A 21 5.38 28.24 9.89
N THR A 22 5.72 28.62 8.66
CA THR A 22 4.82 28.49 7.51
C THR A 22 4.78 27.06 7.00
N SER A 23 3.59 26.59 6.64
CA SER A 23 3.39 25.29 5.99
C SER A 23 3.41 25.44 4.48
N GLU A 24 4.41 24.84 3.86
CA GLU A 24 4.58 24.78 2.41
C GLU A 24 4.23 23.40 1.86
N SER A 25 4.19 23.31 0.54
CA SER A 25 4.01 22.05 -0.19
C SER A 25 5.08 21.01 0.21
N VAL A 26 4.66 19.76 0.41
CA VAL A 26 5.55 18.65 0.77
C VAL A 26 6.57 18.33 -0.32
N GLU A 27 6.27 18.70 -1.57
CA GLU A 27 7.15 18.55 -2.73
C GLU A 27 8.49 19.27 -2.51
N ILE A 28 8.50 20.42 -1.83
CA ILE A 28 9.73 21.15 -1.48
C ILE A 28 10.63 20.28 -0.59
N CYS A 29 10.03 19.71 0.47
CA CYS A 29 10.75 18.81 1.36
C CYS A 29 11.19 17.51 0.66
N ARG A 30 10.46 17.01 -0.35
CA ARG A 30 10.88 15.83 -1.12
C ARG A 30 12.16 16.04 -1.93
N LEU A 31 12.43 17.28 -2.37
CA LEU A 31 13.68 17.61 -3.08
C LEU A 31 14.91 17.50 -2.17
N LEU A 32 14.74 17.73 -0.86
CA LEU A 32 15.80 17.69 0.15
C LEU A 32 15.86 16.34 0.87
N PHE A 33 14.69 15.73 1.10
CA PHE A 33 14.50 14.52 1.88
C PHE A 33 13.73 13.51 1.03
N SER A 34 14.46 12.67 0.30
CA SER A 34 13.88 11.58 -0.50
C SER A 34 13.13 10.54 0.34
N SER A 35 13.32 10.53 1.66
CA SER A 35 12.63 9.67 2.62
C SER A 35 11.24 10.17 3.04
N VAL A 36 10.73 11.26 2.47
CA VAL A 36 9.38 11.76 2.77
C VAL A 36 8.33 10.81 2.16
N VAL A 37 7.81 9.94 3.02
CA VAL A 37 6.77 8.97 2.66
C VAL A 37 5.38 9.49 3.03
N THR A 38 4.51 9.66 2.03
CA THR A 38 3.10 10.03 2.20
C THR A 38 2.16 8.85 2.02
N GLU A 39 2.66 7.71 1.53
CA GLU A 39 1.87 6.53 1.24
C GLU A 39 2.57 5.28 1.73
N ARG A 40 1.78 4.31 2.19
CA ARG A 40 2.30 3.00 2.56
C ARG A 40 1.32 1.90 2.24
N THR A 41 1.85 0.72 1.97
CA THR A 41 1.05 -0.50 1.88
C THR A 41 0.47 -0.86 3.25
N CYS A 42 -0.74 -1.40 3.27
CA CYS A 42 -1.43 -1.82 4.49
C CYS A 42 -2.30 -3.06 4.25
N ASN A 43 -2.61 -3.76 5.33
CA ASN A 43 -3.50 -4.92 5.36
C ASN A 43 -3.15 -6.10 4.42
N PRO A 44 -1.88 -6.54 4.30
CA PRO A 44 -1.47 -7.58 3.34
C PRO A 44 -2.05 -8.99 3.61
N VAL A 45 -2.91 -9.13 4.60
CA VAL A 45 -3.59 -10.39 4.93
C VAL A 45 -4.57 -10.76 3.81
N PRO A 46 -4.54 -11.97 3.25
CA PRO A 46 -5.48 -12.40 2.22
C PRO A 46 -6.95 -12.21 2.63
N CYS A 47 -7.80 -11.85 1.67
CA CYS A 47 -9.24 -11.81 1.90
C CYS A 47 -9.81 -13.23 2.07
N GLN A 48 -10.77 -13.37 2.98
CA GLN A 48 -11.54 -14.61 3.08
C GLN A 48 -12.53 -14.68 1.92
N GLY A 49 -12.32 -15.66 1.06
CA GLY A 49 -12.96 -15.83 -0.24
C GLY A 49 -12.05 -16.73 -1.05
N THR A 50 -12.60 -17.63 -1.86
CA THR A 50 -11.87 -18.74 -2.47
C THR A 50 -10.63 -18.23 -3.20
N VAL A 51 -9.48 -18.31 -2.55
CA VAL A 51 -8.22 -18.59 -3.23
C VAL A 51 -8.46 -19.93 -3.90
N VAL A 52 -9.00 -19.88 -5.12
CA VAL A 52 -8.83 -20.97 -6.07
C VAL A 52 -7.34 -20.99 -6.30
N ASP A 53 -6.65 -21.71 -5.42
CA ASP A 53 -5.24 -21.93 -5.49
C ASP A 53 -5.04 -22.65 -6.82
N THR A 54 -4.62 -21.88 -7.82
CA THR A 54 -4.48 -22.32 -9.21
C THR A 54 -3.46 -23.44 -9.34
N PHE A 55 -2.74 -23.76 -8.26
CA PHE A 55 -1.90 -24.94 -8.13
C PHE A 55 -2.68 -26.26 -7.98
N PHE A 56 -3.87 -26.28 -7.38
CA PHE A 56 -4.63 -27.54 -7.21
C PHE A 56 -5.50 -27.92 -8.42
N TYR A 57 -5.85 -26.96 -9.29
CA TYR A 57 -6.67 -27.25 -10.47
C TYR A 57 -5.87 -27.82 -11.65
N GLN A 58 -4.54 -27.76 -11.63
CA GLN A 58 -3.72 -28.27 -12.73
C GLN A 58 -3.30 -29.74 -12.58
N THR A 59 -3.58 -30.38 -11.44
CA THR A 59 -3.25 -31.80 -11.22
C THR A 59 -4.49 -32.63 -10.87
N SER A 60 -5.43 -32.75 -11.80
CA SER A 60 -6.21 -34.00 -11.91
C SER A 60 -6.15 -34.50 -13.35
N PRO A 61 -5.16 -35.34 -13.70
CA PRO A 61 -5.16 -36.02 -14.98
C PRO A 61 -6.10 -37.24 -15.02
N ASN A 62 -6.75 -37.67 -13.94
CA ASN A 62 -7.45 -38.95 -13.92
C ASN A 62 -8.70 -38.95 -13.01
N GLY A 63 -9.83 -38.50 -13.56
CA GLY A 63 -11.13 -39.04 -13.15
C GLY A 63 -11.39 -40.29 -13.97
N ALA A 64 -10.95 -41.43 -13.45
CA ALA A 64 -11.31 -42.76 -13.95
C ALA A 64 -12.78 -43.10 -13.60
#